data_AF-R1D546-F1
#
_entry.id   AF-R1D546-F1
#
_cell.length_a   1.000
_cell.length_b   1.000
_cell.length_c   1.000
_cell.angle_alpha   90.00
_cell.angle_beta   90.00
_cell.angle_gamma   90.00
#
_symmetry.space_group_name_H-M   'P 1'
#
loop_
_entity.id
_entity.type
_entity.pdbx_description
1 polymer ?
#
loop_
_entity_poly.entity_id
_entity_poly.type
_entity_poly.pdbx_seq_one_letter_code
_entity_poly.pdbx_strand_id
1 'polypeptide(L)'
;MSLPPECSLEATPLPVCFAQAQAAYHWVDGSSLGGADPALQQRVADGLAFAEKAAELVSSLSVFSANEELEDINTGDLKYLLLPFLRAELILRIQPEEAAGCHDVRLKHLRHAAALLEAFLRDLEARRALRAEARAGWEEACADKPLDAAASRTLKVSRGGA
;
A
#
# COMPACT_ATOMS: atom_id res chain seq x y z
N MET A 1 -14.48 17.71 -10.41
CA MET A 1 -13.57 18.86 -10.27
C MET A 1 -12.32 18.53 -11.06
N SER A 2 -12.04 19.29 -12.11
CA SER A 2 -10.84 19.13 -12.92
C SER A 2 -9.60 19.48 -12.09
N LEU A 3 -8.54 18.68 -12.23
CA LEU A 3 -7.26 18.92 -11.59
C LEU A 3 -6.69 20.28 -12.03
N PRO A 4 -6.13 21.10 -11.12
CA PRO A 4 -5.43 22.33 -11.49
C PRO A 4 -4.19 22.02 -12.35
N PRO A 5 -3.72 22.99 -13.16
CA PRO A 5 -2.60 22.82 -14.09
C PRO A 5 -1.33 22.42 -13.32
N GLU A 6 -0.64 21.42 -13.89
CA GLU A 6 0.60 20.77 -13.48
C GLU A 6 1.40 21.52 -12.39
N CYS A 7 1.06 21.24 -11.13
CA CYS A 7 2.02 21.41 -10.05
C CYS A 7 3.06 20.30 -10.26
N SER A 8 4.30 20.66 -10.62
CA SER A 8 5.39 19.69 -10.71
C SER A 8 5.40 18.85 -9.43
N LEU A 9 5.34 17.52 -9.58
CA LEU A 9 5.34 16.57 -8.46
C LEU A 9 6.49 16.87 -7.48
N GLU A 10 7.60 17.41 -7.99
CA GLU A 10 8.78 17.79 -7.21
C GLU A 10 8.55 18.85 -6.14
N ALA A 11 7.71 19.84 -6.41
CA ALA A 11 7.43 20.94 -5.48
C ALA A 11 6.18 20.68 -4.62
N THR A 12 5.55 19.52 -4.75
CA THR A 12 4.29 19.21 -4.09
C THR A 12 4.51 18.88 -2.62
N PRO A 13 3.84 19.56 -1.66
CA PRO A 13 4.00 19.28 -0.23
C PRO A 13 3.46 17.90 0.18
N LEU A 14 4.06 17.31 1.24
CA LEU A 14 3.69 15.99 1.75
C LEU A 14 2.18 15.78 1.95
N PRO A 15 1.43 16.69 2.62
CA PRO A 15 -0.01 16.50 2.80
C PRO A 15 -0.78 16.40 1.48
N VAL A 16 -0.33 17.13 0.44
CA VAL A 16 -0.94 17.14 -0.88
C VAL A 16 -0.61 15.85 -1.63
N CYS A 17 0.66 15.40 -1.61
CA CYS A 17 1.06 14.11 -2.18
C CYS A 17 0.24 12.97 -1.58
N PHE A 18 0.14 12.90 -0.25
CA PHE A 18 -0.65 11.89 0.43
C PHE A 18 -2.14 11.94 0.04
N ALA A 19 -2.74 13.14 0.02
CA ALA A 19 -4.14 13.30 -0.34
C ALA A 19 -4.43 12.85 -1.78
N GLN A 20 -3.52 13.13 -2.72
CA GLN A 20 -3.66 12.67 -4.11
C GLN A 20 -3.52 11.15 -4.23
N ALA A 21 -2.55 10.54 -3.54
CA ALA A 21 -2.40 9.08 -3.48
C ALA A 21 -3.65 8.40 -2.90
N GLN A 22 -4.17 8.91 -1.78
CA GLN A 22 -5.38 8.38 -1.15
C GLN A 22 -6.61 8.55 -2.04
N ALA A 23 -6.77 9.71 -2.70
CA ALA A 23 -7.84 9.94 -3.65
C ALA A 23 -7.74 9.04 -4.89
N ALA A 24 -6.52 8.68 -5.33
CA ALA A 24 -6.33 7.71 -6.40
C ALA A 24 -6.74 6.31 -5.96
N TYR A 25 -6.30 5.87 -4.78
CA TYR A 25 -6.70 4.58 -4.20
C TYR A 25 -8.23 4.44 -4.11
N HIS A 26 -8.93 5.39 -3.47
CA HIS A 26 -10.38 5.32 -3.33
C HIS A 26 -11.12 5.29 -4.67
N TRP A 27 -10.63 6.05 -5.65
CA TRP A 27 -11.23 6.04 -6.98
C TRP A 27 -11.00 4.70 -7.68
N VAL A 28 -9.80 4.14 -7.60
CA VAL A 28 -9.45 2.85 -8.25
C VAL A 28 -10.18 1.67 -7.60
N ASP A 29 -10.35 1.71 -6.27
CA ASP A 29 -11.08 0.69 -5.49
C ASP A 29 -12.59 0.75 -5.75
N GLY A 30 -13.16 1.96 -5.82
CA GLY A 30 -14.58 2.16 -6.13
C GLY A 30 -14.94 2.13 -7.63
N SER A 31 -13.97 1.93 -8.52
CA SER A 31 -14.19 1.98 -9.97
C SER A 31 -14.77 0.66 -10.49
N SER A 32 -15.82 0.77 -11.31
CA SER A 32 -16.38 -0.37 -12.07
C SER A 32 -15.68 -0.60 -13.41
N LEU A 33 -14.62 0.15 -13.72
CA LEU A 33 -13.89 0.02 -14.98
C LEU A 33 -13.11 -1.30 -15.03
N GLY A 34 -12.94 -1.83 -16.23
CA GLY A 34 -12.11 -3.01 -16.46
C GLY A 34 -10.67 -2.76 -16.03
N GLY A 35 -9.99 -3.82 -15.56
CA GLY A 35 -8.61 -3.69 -15.08
C GLY A 35 -7.65 -3.07 -16.09
N ALA A 36 -7.82 -3.36 -17.39
CA ALA A 36 -6.99 -2.83 -18.47
C ALA A 36 -7.47 -1.47 -19.03
N ASP A 37 -8.49 -0.86 -18.42
CA ASP A 37 -9.01 0.43 -18.87
C ASP A 37 -7.90 1.51 -18.76
N PRO A 38 -7.64 2.29 -19.84
CA PRO A 38 -6.56 3.28 -19.83
C PRO A 38 -6.73 4.37 -18.77
N ALA A 39 -7.96 4.82 -18.49
CA ALA A 39 -8.20 5.83 -17.47
C ALA A 39 -7.92 5.26 -16.07
N LEU A 40 -8.23 3.98 -15.86
CA LEU A 40 -7.89 3.28 -14.63
C LEU A 40 -6.38 3.12 -14.47
N GLN A 41 -5.69 2.63 -15.50
CA GLN A 41 -4.24 2.43 -15.44
C GLN A 41 -3.49 3.77 -15.29
N GLN A 42 -3.95 4.85 -15.93
CA GLN A 42 -3.41 6.19 -15.70
C GLN A 42 -3.60 6.63 -14.24
N ARG A 43 -4.80 6.43 -13.68
CA ARG A 43 -5.07 6.80 -12.28
C ARG A 43 -4.24 6.00 -11.28
N VAL A 44 -3.96 4.72 -11.58
CA VAL A 44 -3.03 3.88 -10.82
C VAL A 44 -1.62 4.46 -10.88
N ALA A 45 -1.13 4.79 -12.07
CA ALA A 45 0.20 5.37 -12.26
C ALA A 45 0.37 6.70 -11.52
N ASP A 46 -0.60 7.61 -11.64
CA ASP A 46 -0.60 8.90 -10.93
C ASP A 46 -0.58 8.69 -9.41
N GLY A 47 -1.43 7.79 -8.92
CA GLY A 47 -1.51 7.45 -7.49
C GLY A 47 -0.18 6.92 -6.95
N LEU A 48 0.49 6.06 -7.71
CA LEU A 48 1.80 5.52 -7.34
C LEU A 48 2.87 6.60 -7.28
N ALA A 49 2.91 7.50 -8.26
CA ALA A 49 3.87 8.60 -8.27
C ALA A 49 3.70 9.52 -7.05
N PHE A 50 2.45 9.88 -6.71
CA PHE A 50 2.18 10.66 -5.49
C PHE A 50 2.51 9.91 -4.20
N ALA A 51 2.22 8.61 -4.15
CA ALA A 51 2.49 7.80 -2.96
C ALA A 51 4.01 7.59 -2.75
N GLU A 52 4.77 7.43 -3.82
CA GLU A 52 6.24 7.38 -3.80
C GLU A 52 6.83 8.71 -3.32
N LYS A 53 6.39 9.83 -3.91
CA LYS A 53 6.83 11.16 -3.47
C LYS A 53 6.51 11.43 -2.00
N ALA A 54 5.32 11.02 -1.54
CA ALA A 54 4.95 11.14 -0.14
C ALA A 54 5.86 10.30 0.77
N ALA A 55 6.22 9.08 0.36
CA ALA A 55 7.13 8.22 1.12
C ALA A 55 8.55 8.83 1.23
N GLU A 56 9.06 9.40 0.14
CA GLU A 56 10.34 10.13 0.14
C GLU A 56 10.32 11.35 1.06
N LEU A 57 9.21 12.11 1.06
CA LEU A 57 9.04 13.27 1.93
C LEU A 57 8.93 12.86 3.40
N VAL A 58 8.22 11.78 3.72
CA VAL A 58 8.17 11.21 5.08
C VAL A 58 9.56 10.87 5.59
N SER A 59 10.37 10.22 4.75
CA SER A 59 11.75 9.87 5.09
C SER A 59 12.64 11.10 5.23
N SER A 60 12.57 12.06 4.29
CA SER A 60 13.46 13.23 4.28
C SER A 60 13.12 14.25 5.38
N LEU A 61 11.85 14.39 5.73
CA LEU A 61 11.39 15.24 6.83
C LEU A 61 11.49 14.55 8.19
N SER A 62 11.88 13.26 8.23
CA SER A 62 11.94 12.45 9.46
C SER A 62 10.64 12.52 10.26
N VAL A 63 9.50 12.37 9.57
CA VAL A 63 8.16 12.50 10.17
C VAL A 63 7.95 11.50 11.31
N PHE A 64 8.57 10.32 11.19
CA PHE A 64 8.59 9.33 12.26
C PHE A 64 10.01 9.16 12.79
N SER A 65 10.15 9.08 14.11
CA SER A 65 11.40 8.67 14.73
C SER A 65 11.50 7.15 14.88
N ALA A 66 12.72 6.64 15.03
CA ALA A 66 12.99 5.20 15.11
C ALA A 66 12.44 4.51 16.38
N ASN A 67 12.19 5.27 17.45
CA ASN A 67 11.74 4.76 18.75
C ASN A 67 10.36 5.31 19.16
N GLU A 68 9.61 5.90 18.23
CA GLU A 68 8.31 6.51 18.52
C GLU A 68 7.25 5.43 18.73
N GLU A 69 6.56 5.43 19.88
CA GLU A 69 5.36 4.62 20.06
C GLU A 69 4.16 5.32 19.41
N LEU A 70 3.06 4.59 19.19
CA LEU A 70 1.84 5.14 18.57
C LEU A 70 1.34 6.43 19.27
N GLU A 71 1.49 6.50 20.59
CA GLU A 71 1.03 7.63 21.41
C GLU A 71 1.88 8.90 21.23
N ASP A 72 3.12 8.76 20.77
CA ASP A 72 4.05 9.87 20.55
C ASP A 72 3.86 10.52 19.17
N ILE A 73 3.18 9.84 18.25
CA ILE A 73 2.92 10.33 16.89
C ILE A 73 1.87 11.43 16.92
N ASN A 74 2.20 12.58 16.33
CA ASN A 74 1.23 13.64 16.07
C ASN A 74 0.02 13.10 15.28
N THR A 75 -1.20 13.35 15.75
CA THR A 75 -2.43 12.87 15.13
C THR A 75 -2.54 13.23 13.64
N GLY A 76 -1.99 14.39 13.24
CA GLY A 76 -1.97 14.83 11.84
C GLY A 76 -1.08 13.99 10.93
N ASP A 77 -0.08 13.31 11.51
CA ASP A 77 0.97 12.56 10.81
C ASP A 77 0.71 11.05 10.81
N LEU A 78 -0.15 10.55 11.71
CA LEU A 78 -0.53 9.13 11.81
C LEU A 78 -0.98 8.53 10.47
N LYS A 79 -1.68 9.32 9.65
CA LYS A 79 -2.15 8.89 8.32
C LYS A 79 -1.02 8.44 7.39
N TYR A 80 0.20 8.98 7.56
CA TYR A 80 1.32 8.64 6.69
C TYR A 80 1.85 7.21 6.91
N LEU A 81 1.51 6.57 8.03
CA LEU A 81 1.77 5.13 8.22
C LEU A 81 1.08 4.27 7.15
N LEU A 82 0.01 4.77 6.52
CA LEU A 82 -0.73 4.04 5.47
C LEU A 82 -0.03 4.03 4.11
N LEU A 83 1.06 4.77 3.93
CA LEU A 83 1.73 4.88 2.62
C LEU A 83 2.16 3.55 2.01
N PRO A 84 2.79 2.60 2.73
CA PRO A 84 3.15 1.33 2.14
C PRO A 84 1.91 0.50 1.76
N PHE A 85 0.83 0.57 2.54
CA PHE A 85 -0.46 -0.05 2.22
C PHE A 85 -1.05 0.51 0.92
N LEU A 86 -1.17 1.84 0.81
CA LEU A 86 -1.71 2.49 -0.39
C LEU A 86 -0.91 2.14 -1.64
N ARG A 87 0.43 2.12 -1.54
CA ARG A 87 1.31 1.71 -2.65
C ARG A 87 1.10 0.26 -3.04
N ALA A 88 1.01 -0.65 -2.07
CA ALA A 88 0.78 -2.06 -2.34
C ALA A 88 -0.56 -2.27 -3.08
N GLU A 89 -1.64 -1.66 -2.59
CA GLU A 89 -2.96 -1.74 -3.21
C GLU A 89 -2.95 -1.23 -4.65
N LEU A 90 -2.32 -0.08 -4.91
CA LEU A 90 -2.21 0.46 -6.27
C LEU A 90 -1.34 -0.43 -7.18
N ILE A 91 -0.24 -1.02 -6.68
CA ILE A 91 0.60 -1.95 -7.44
C ILE A 91 -0.19 -3.20 -7.86
N LEU A 92 -1.06 -3.71 -6.98
CA LEU A 92 -1.93 -4.85 -7.28
C LEU A 92 -2.94 -4.57 -8.40
N ARG A 93 -3.15 -3.29 -8.75
CA ARG A 93 -4.07 -2.85 -9.80
C ARG A 93 -3.37 -2.63 -11.15
N ILE A 94 -2.05 -2.72 -11.22
CA ILE A 94 -1.30 -2.62 -12.49
C ILE A 94 -1.62 -3.82 -13.38
N GLN A 95 -2.07 -3.55 -14.61
CA GLN A 95 -2.20 -4.57 -15.64
C GLN A 95 -0.98 -4.55 -16.56
N PRO A 96 -0.19 -5.65 -16.62
CA PRO A 96 0.88 -5.75 -17.60
C PRO A 96 0.29 -5.82 -19.02
N GLU A 97 0.96 -5.19 -19.99
CA GLU A 97 0.59 -5.33 -21.39
C GLU A 97 0.65 -6.81 -21.83
N GLU A 98 -0.24 -7.19 -22.76
CA GLU A 98 -0.35 -8.54 -23.32
C GLU A 98 0.85 -8.85 -24.23
N ALA A 99 2.01 -9.06 -23.62
CA ALA A 99 3.25 -9.45 -24.29
C ALA A 99 3.89 -10.66 -23.59
N ALA A 100 4.81 -11.33 -24.30
CA ALA A 100 5.64 -12.37 -23.70
C ALA A 100 6.41 -11.80 -22.49
N GLY A 101 6.32 -12.46 -21.33
CA GLY A 101 6.92 -11.98 -20.08
C GLY A 101 5.95 -11.30 -19.10
N CYS A 102 4.65 -11.17 -19.45
CA CYS A 102 3.63 -10.58 -18.57
C CYS A 102 3.50 -11.32 -17.22
N HIS A 103 3.74 -12.63 -17.19
CA HIS A 103 3.73 -13.43 -15.95
C HIS A 103 4.83 -12.98 -14.98
N ASP A 104 6.04 -12.74 -15.47
CA ASP A 104 7.17 -12.31 -14.65
C ASP A 104 6.96 -10.88 -14.14
N VAL A 105 6.38 -10.01 -14.96
CA VAL A 105 6.00 -8.64 -14.55
C VAL A 105 4.95 -8.69 -13.44
N ARG A 106 3.88 -9.48 -13.62
CA ARG A 106 2.85 -9.65 -12.60
C ARG A 106 3.42 -10.22 -11.31
N LEU A 107 4.30 -11.23 -11.39
CA LEU A 107 4.93 -11.82 -10.22
C LEU A 107 5.83 -10.81 -9.48
N LYS A 108 6.54 -9.94 -10.21
CA LYS A 108 7.30 -8.83 -9.61
C LYS A 108 6.39 -7.85 -8.86
N HIS A 109 5.26 -7.45 -9.45
CA HIS A 109 4.29 -6.58 -8.77
C HIS A 109 3.73 -7.24 -7.49
N LEU A 110 3.37 -8.53 -7.56
CA LEU A 110 2.88 -9.27 -6.40
C LEU A 110 3.92 -9.33 -5.27
N ARG A 111 5.18 -9.64 -5.60
CA ARG A 111 6.28 -9.66 -4.62
C ARG A 111 6.54 -8.29 -4.02
N HIS A 112 6.48 -7.24 -4.84
CA HIS A 112 6.69 -5.87 -4.38
C HIS A 112 5.56 -5.43 -3.43
N ALA A 113 4.30 -5.66 -3.80
CA ALA A 113 3.15 -5.37 -2.94
C ALA A 113 3.24 -6.14 -1.61
N ALA A 114 3.59 -7.42 -1.65
CA ALA A 114 3.78 -8.23 -0.44
C ALA A 114 4.88 -7.65 0.48
N ALA A 115 6.02 -7.25 -0.08
CA ALA A 115 7.12 -6.64 0.70
C ALA A 115 6.70 -5.31 1.35
N LEU A 116 5.90 -4.49 0.66
CA LEU A 116 5.36 -3.25 1.21
C LEU A 116 4.38 -3.50 2.37
N LEU A 117 3.49 -4.49 2.22
CA LEU A 117 2.54 -4.86 3.27
C LEU A 117 3.25 -5.45 4.49
N GLU A 118 4.28 -6.27 4.27
CA GLU A 118 5.14 -6.75 5.35
C GLU A 118 5.85 -5.60 6.06
N ALA A 119 6.43 -4.65 5.33
CA ALA A 119 7.07 -3.48 5.92
C ALA A 119 6.08 -2.64 6.76
N PHE A 120 4.85 -2.46 6.27
CA PHE A 120 3.77 -1.79 7.01
C PHE A 120 3.46 -2.50 8.33
N LEU A 121 3.28 -3.82 8.30
CA LEU A 121 2.98 -4.59 9.51
C LEU A 121 4.13 -4.56 10.52
N ARG A 122 5.39 -4.66 10.05
CA ARG A 122 6.58 -4.52 10.90
C ARG A 122 6.66 -3.15 11.56
N ASP A 123 6.37 -2.08 10.83
CA ASP A 123 6.39 -0.72 11.39
C ASP A 123 5.27 -0.53 12.44
N LEU A 124 4.05 -1.01 12.16
CA LEU A 124 2.97 -1.00 13.15
C LEU A 124 3.29 -1.85 14.39
N GLU A 125 3.94 -2.99 14.22
CA GLU A 125 4.37 -3.85 15.32
C GLU A 125 5.38 -3.13 16.23
N ALA A 126 6.41 -2.52 15.62
CA ALA A 126 7.47 -1.78 16.33
C ALA A 126 6.89 -0.63 17.18
N ARG A 127 5.85 0.03 16.67
CA ARG A 127 5.16 1.15 17.34
C ARG A 127 4.07 0.71 18.31
N ARG A 128 3.91 -0.59 18.53
CA ARG A 128 2.84 -1.21 19.33
C ARG A 128 1.43 -0.82 18.87
N ALA A 129 1.28 -0.51 17.59
CA ALA A 129 0.02 -0.09 16.99
C ALA A 129 -0.87 -1.26 16.53
N LEU A 130 -0.35 -2.49 16.54
CA LEU A 130 -1.15 -3.70 16.26
C LEU A 130 -1.98 -4.11 17.47
N ARG A 131 -3.29 -4.28 17.25
CA ARG A 131 -4.20 -4.97 18.19
C ARG A 131 -3.78 -6.42 18.38
N ALA A 132 -4.17 -7.02 19.52
CA ALA A 132 -3.75 -8.37 19.91
C ALA A 132 -4.04 -9.42 18.83
N GLU A 133 -5.18 -9.32 18.15
CA GLU A 133 -5.59 -10.27 17.10
C GLU A 133 -4.73 -10.16 15.84
N ALA A 134 -4.43 -8.92 15.42
CA ALA A 134 -3.56 -8.66 14.28
C ALA A 134 -2.12 -9.07 14.58
N ARG A 135 -1.66 -8.84 15.81
CA ARG A 135 -0.35 -9.27 16.30
C ARG A 135 -0.21 -10.80 16.28
N ALA A 136 -1.17 -11.54 16.82
CA ALA A 136 -1.13 -13.00 16.83
C ALA A 136 -1.07 -13.59 15.41
N GLY A 137 -1.87 -13.04 14.48
CA GLY A 137 -1.82 -13.45 13.08
C GLY A 137 -0.51 -13.09 12.37
N TRP A 138 0.10 -11.95 12.74
CA TRP A 138 1.40 -11.53 12.23
C TRP A 138 2.55 -12.40 12.76
N GLU A 139 2.57 -12.68 14.07
CA GLU A 139 3.54 -13.58 14.69
C GLU A 139 3.47 -15.00 14.08
N GLU A 140 2.27 -15.50 13.82
CA GLU A 140 2.07 -16.77 13.11
C GLU A 140 2.61 -16.73 11.68
N ALA A 141 2.44 -15.62 10.96
CA ALA A 141 2.97 -15.44 9.61
C ALA A 141 4.51 -15.32 9.59
N CYS A 142 5.10 -14.73 10.63
CA CYS A 142 6.56 -14.64 10.80
C CYS A 142 7.20 -15.96 11.26
N ALA A 143 6.44 -16.86 11.91
CA ALA A 143 6.93 -18.18 12.26
C ALA A 143 7.20 -18.96 10.97
N ASP A 144 8.49 -19.27 10.72
CA ASP A 144 8.98 -20.00 9.54
C ASP A 144 8.49 -21.46 9.54
N LYS A 145 7.19 -21.64 9.28
CA LYS A 145 6.49 -22.91 9.19
C LYS A 145 6.25 -23.22 7.72
N PRO A 146 6.46 -24.47 7.27
CA PRO A 146 6.12 -24.85 5.92
C PRO A 146 4.62 -24.60 5.68
N LEU A 147 4.32 -23.83 4.63
CA LEU A 147 2.96 -23.58 4.19
C LEU A 147 2.30 -24.92 3.81
N ASP A 148 1.42 -25.43 4.67
CA ASP A 148 0.52 -26.50 4.28
C ASP A 148 -0.53 -25.92 3.31
N ALA A 149 -0.38 -26.30 2.04
CA ALA A 149 -1.26 -25.88 0.96
C ALA A 149 -2.71 -26.38 1.13
N ALA A 150 -2.95 -27.42 1.93
CA ALA A 150 -4.30 -27.88 2.28
C ALA A 150 -4.92 -26.98 3.36
N ALA A 151 -4.24 -26.76 4.50
CA ALA A 151 -4.70 -25.86 5.55
C ALA A 151 -4.93 -24.42 5.06
N SER A 152 -4.06 -23.92 4.18
CA SER A 152 -4.14 -22.57 3.59
C SER A 152 -5.35 -22.38 2.68
N ARG A 153 -5.90 -23.46 2.09
CA ARG A 153 -7.11 -23.39 1.26
C ARG A 153 -8.37 -23.32 2.11
N THR A 154 -8.45 -24.09 3.19
CA THR A 154 -9.56 -24.03 4.16
C THR A 154 -9.66 -22.69 4.87
N LEU A 155 -8.52 -22.08 5.26
CA LEU A 155 -8.52 -20.75 5.89
C LEU A 155 -9.04 -19.62 4.97
N LYS A 156 -8.83 -19.76 3.65
CA LYS A 156 -9.32 -18.80 2.65
C LYS A 156 -10.84 -18.84 2.51
N VAL A 157 -11.44 -20.02 2.63
CA VAL A 157 -12.90 -20.20 2.55
C VAL A 157 -13.60 -19.60 3.79
N SER A 158 -13.01 -19.70 4.98
CA SER A 158 -13.59 -19.14 6.21
C SER A 158 -13.47 -17.61 6.30
N ARG A 159 -12.46 -16.99 5.66
CA ARG A 159 -12.25 -15.54 5.67
C ARG A 159 -13.16 -14.77 4.70
N GLY A 160 -13.69 -15.42 3.66
CA GLY A 160 -14.59 -14.81 2.66
C GLY A 160 -16.08 -14.78 3.05
N GLY A 161 -16.43 -15.17 4.28
CA GLY A 161 -17.79 -15.15 4.79
C GLY A 161 -18.08 -13.87 5.59
N ALA A 162 -18.40 -12.78 4.90
CA ALA A 162 -19.13 -11.64 5.42
C ALA A 162 -19.81 -10.90 4.27
#